data_AF-A0A2D6QC46-F1
#
_entry.id   AF-A0A2D6QC46-F1
#
_cell.length_a   1.000
_cell.length_b   1.000
_cell.length_c   1.000
_cell.angle_alpha   90.00
_cell.angle_beta   90.00
_cell.angle_gamma   90.00
#
_symmetry.space_group_name_H-M   'P 1'
#
loop_
_entity.id
_entity.type
_entity.pdbx_description
1 polymer ?
#
loop_
_entity_poly.entity_id
_entity_poly.type
_entity_poly.pdbx_seq_one_letter_code
_entity_poly.pdbx_strand_id
1 'polypeptide(L)'
;MADHRAHTPTAAAQEVIPERQLLFDQLEGHGAHLEQVLERMLEERSQMLARLMQSRSLRSPDWILEDRIQSLDAGGRRLGLAMRAGIQLATGSADRLGGRLAQQSPDSRLARLSSRLDVLTPQLQRMGESALDRRGQALELAQRSLSSVSPYAVLGRGYSITRPQGGGAPLTSSDSVGTGDALETVLAEGLVESTVTHTRPAEDGEGKR
;
A
#
# COMPACT_ATOMS: atom_id res chain seq x y z
N MET A 1 -123.00 15.10 -14.05
CA MET A 1 -124.47 15.26 -14.01
C MET A 1 -124.83 15.89 -12.69
N ALA A 2 -125.74 16.87 -12.73
CA ALA A 2 -126.51 17.42 -11.62
C ALA A 2 -125.78 18.29 -10.57
N ASP A 3 -125.42 19.50 -11.01
CA ASP A 3 -126.06 20.75 -10.56
C ASP A 3 -126.68 20.73 -9.13
N HIS A 4 -125.85 20.82 -8.09
CA HIS A 4 -126.31 21.12 -6.74
C HIS A 4 -126.21 22.63 -6.49
N ARG A 5 -127.37 23.30 -6.61
CA ARG A 5 -127.55 24.70 -6.22
C ARG A 5 -127.48 24.80 -4.69
N ALA A 6 -126.39 25.35 -4.17
CA ALA A 6 -126.30 25.82 -2.79
C ALA A 6 -127.29 26.98 -2.60
N HIS A 7 -128.31 26.79 -1.75
CA HIS A 7 -129.44 27.72 -1.67
C HIS A 7 -129.25 28.88 -0.67
N THR A 8 -128.09 28.99 0.01
CA THR A 8 -127.66 30.18 0.77
C THR A 8 -126.13 30.33 0.73
N PRO A 9 -125.58 31.55 0.68
CA PRO A 9 -124.12 31.77 0.76
C PRO A 9 -123.51 31.28 2.09
N THR A 10 -124.34 31.08 3.11
CA THR A 10 -123.97 30.47 4.40
C THR A 10 -123.95 28.94 4.39
N ALA A 11 -124.80 28.26 3.61
CA ALA A 11 -124.81 26.79 3.53
C ALA A 11 -123.57 26.24 2.82
N ALA A 12 -123.14 26.85 1.71
CA ALA A 12 -121.89 26.46 1.04
C ALA A 12 -120.65 26.75 1.91
N ALA A 13 -120.69 27.80 2.74
CA ALA A 13 -119.62 28.08 3.70
C ALA A 13 -119.60 27.04 4.83
N GLN A 14 -120.76 26.63 5.36
CA GLN A 14 -120.85 25.65 6.46
C GLN A 14 -120.47 24.21 6.06
N GLU A 15 -120.53 23.86 4.77
CA GLU A 15 -120.10 22.55 4.27
C GLU A 15 -118.59 22.51 4.00
N VAL A 16 -118.00 23.65 3.61
CA VAL A 16 -116.54 23.79 3.38
C VAL A 16 -115.75 24.08 4.66
N ILE A 17 -116.37 24.66 5.70
CA ILE A 17 -115.72 24.98 6.98
C ILE A 17 -115.21 23.73 7.74
N PRO A 18 -115.96 22.62 7.87
CA PRO A 18 -115.47 21.38 8.48
C PRO A 18 -114.32 20.76 7.69
N GLU A 19 -114.40 20.80 6.36
CA GLU A 19 -113.38 20.28 5.47
C GLU A 19 -112.09 21.11 5.54
N ARG A 20 -112.21 22.44 5.67
CA ARG A 20 -111.10 23.35 5.92
C ARG A 20 -110.44 23.11 7.28
N GLN A 21 -111.23 22.90 8.35
CA GLN A 21 -110.70 22.62 9.69
C GLN A 21 -109.94 21.29 9.71
N LEU A 22 -110.49 20.26 9.06
CA LEU A 22 -109.84 18.96 8.90
C LEU A 22 -108.51 19.07 8.13
N LEU A 23 -108.46 19.89 7.09
CA LEU A 23 -107.22 20.16 6.35
C LEU A 23 -106.19 20.91 7.20
N PHE A 24 -106.61 21.86 8.06
CA PHE A 24 -105.71 22.53 9.00
C PHE A 24 -105.16 21.56 10.05
N ASP A 25 -106.01 20.73 10.66
CA ASP A 25 -105.58 19.73 11.64
C ASP A 25 -104.62 18.70 11.00
N GLN A 26 -104.86 18.32 9.75
CA GLN A 26 -103.94 17.49 8.98
C GLN A 26 -102.62 18.21 8.72
N LEU A 27 -102.63 19.48 8.33
CA LEU A 27 -101.42 20.23 8.00
C LEU A 27 -100.57 20.51 9.24
N GLU A 28 -101.21 20.80 10.38
CA GLU A 28 -100.55 20.87 11.68
C GLU A 28 -99.96 19.51 12.10
N GLY A 29 -100.71 18.42 11.90
CA GLY A 29 -100.22 17.06 12.16
C GLY A 29 -99.02 16.67 11.31
N HIS A 30 -99.04 16.98 10.01
CA HIS A 30 -97.89 16.75 9.12
C HIS A 30 -96.71 17.65 9.48
N GLY A 31 -96.96 18.91 9.86
CA GLY A 31 -95.93 19.86 10.31
C GLY A 31 -95.20 19.37 11.57
N ALA A 32 -95.96 19.00 12.60
CA ALA A 32 -95.41 18.47 13.85
C ALA A 32 -94.65 17.15 13.63
N HIS A 33 -95.15 16.28 12.73
CA HIS A 33 -94.45 15.05 12.40
C HIS A 33 -93.11 15.33 11.69
N LEU A 34 -93.08 16.28 10.75
CA LEU A 34 -91.88 16.64 10.01
C LEU A 34 -90.84 17.28 10.94
N GLU A 35 -91.26 18.15 11.85
CA GLU A 35 -90.41 18.74 12.88
C GLU A 35 -89.79 17.65 13.77
N GLN A 36 -90.59 16.71 14.26
CA GLN A 36 -90.10 15.60 15.08
C GLN A 36 -89.10 14.69 14.35
N VAL A 37 -89.32 14.44 13.04
CA VAL A 37 -88.40 13.66 12.21
C VAL A 37 -87.10 14.42 11.97
N LEU A 38 -87.16 15.73 11.71
CA LEU A 38 -85.98 16.56 11.52
C LEU A 38 -85.16 16.68 12.80
N GLU A 39 -85.80 16.90 13.95
CA GLU A 39 -85.12 16.94 15.24
C GLU A 39 -84.40 15.62 15.53
N ARG A 40 -85.09 14.48 15.36
CA ARG A 40 -84.46 13.17 15.54
C ARG A 40 -83.30 12.96 14.56
N MET A 41 -83.45 13.36 13.30
CA MET A 41 -82.37 13.25 12.32
C MET A 41 -81.17 14.14 12.70
N LEU A 42 -81.40 15.37 13.15
CA LEU A 42 -80.32 16.25 13.62
C LEU A 42 -79.62 15.69 14.85
N GLU A 43 -80.37 15.16 15.81
CA GLU A 43 -79.86 14.56 17.04
C GLU A 43 -79.02 13.30 16.74
N GLU A 44 -79.48 12.44 15.85
CA GLU A 44 -78.71 11.26 15.42
C GLU A 44 -77.41 11.65 14.69
N ARG A 45 -77.47 12.68 13.84
CA ARG A 45 -76.31 13.19 13.09
C ARG A 45 -75.32 13.90 14.01
N SER A 46 -75.79 14.67 14.99
CA SER A 46 -74.96 15.35 15.97
C SER A 46 -74.25 14.33 16.87
N GLN A 47 -74.95 13.28 17.31
CA GLN A 47 -74.36 12.18 18.09
C GLN A 47 -73.36 11.37 17.27
N MET A 48 -73.65 11.10 15.99
CA MET A 48 -72.69 10.44 15.09
C MET A 48 -71.42 11.28 14.91
N LEU A 49 -71.56 12.59 14.69
CA LEU A 49 -70.43 13.52 14.60
C LEU A 49 -69.63 13.55 15.91
N ALA A 50 -70.30 13.62 17.06
CA ALA A 50 -69.64 13.58 18.36
C ALA A 50 -68.86 12.28 18.59
N ARG A 51 -69.41 11.12 18.18
CA ARG A 51 -68.72 9.82 18.24
C ARG A 51 -67.51 9.77 17.30
N LEU A 52 -67.66 10.23 16.06
CA LEU A 52 -66.56 10.28 15.09
C LEU A 52 -65.45 11.23 15.57
N MET A 53 -65.81 12.37 16.14
CA MET A 53 -64.87 13.32 16.75
C MET A 53 -64.22 12.79 18.03
N GLN A 54 -64.82 11.83 18.73
CA GLN A 54 -64.18 11.12 19.86
C GLN A 54 -63.29 9.97 19.38
N SER A 55 -63.44 9.48 18.15
CA SER A 55 -62.56 8.46 17.60
C SER A 55 -61.14 9.02 17.42
N ARG A 56 -60.17 8.36 18.08
CA ARG A 56 -58.75 8.74 18.05
C ARG A 56 -58.16 8.75 16.64
N SER A 57 -58.78 8.03 15.70
CA SER A 57 -58.28 7.90 14.32
C SER A 57 -58.51 9.16 13.47
N LEU A 58 -59.42 10.06 13.85
CA LEU A 58 -59.71 11.30 13.11
C LEU A 58 -59.18 12.57 13.80
N ARG A 59 -58.75 12.50 15.06
CA ARG A 59 -58.16 13.65 15.78
C ARG A 59 -56.71 13.96 15.42
N SER A 60 -55.95 12.98 14.92
CA SER A 60 -54.50 13.15 14.72
C SER A 60 -53.99 12.24 13.60
N PRO A 61 -54.23 12.54 12.32
CA PRO A 61 -53.57 11.82 11.21
C PRO A 61 -52.04 11.84 11.28
N ASP A 62 -51.48 12.71 12.13
CA ASP A 62 -50.06 12.85 12.46
C ASP A 62 -49.39 11.52 12.83
N TRP A 63 -50.07 10.59 13.51
CA TRP A 63 -49.44 9.30 13.87
C TRP A 63 -49.14 8.44 12.64
N ILE A 64 -49.92 8.54 11.56
CA ILE A 64 -49.69 7.82 10.30
C ILE A 64 -48.48 8.42 9.57
N LEU A 65 -48.35 9.74 9.61
CA LEU A 65 -47.22 10.45 9.03
C LEU A 65 -45.94 10.15 9.84
N GLU A 66 -46.03 10.16 11.16
CA GLU A 66 -44.92 9.84 12.07
C GLU A 66 -44.42 8.40 11.86
N ASP A 67 -45.33 7.41 11.77
CA ASP A 67 -44.96 6.02 11.48
C ASP A 67 -44.31 5.85 10.10
N ARG A 68 -44.80 6.59 9.09
CA ARG A 68 -44.19 6.61 7.75
C ARG A 68 -42.82 7.27 7.75
N ILE A 69 -42.63 8.36 8.48
CA ILE A 69 -41.33 9.04 8.65
C ILE A 69 -40.34 8.10 9.33
N GLN A 70 -40.74 7.47 10.44
CA GLN A 70 -39.88 6.51 11.15
C GLN A 70 -39.52 5.29 10.29
N SER A 71 -40.47 4.79 9.51
CA SER A 71 -40.23 3.70 8.54
C SER A 71 -39.27 4.11 7.43
N LEU A 72 -39.41 5.33 6.92
CA LEU A 72 -38.51 5.90 5.91
C LEU A 72 -37.09 6.08 6.46
N ASP A 73 -36.95 6.59 7.69
CA ASP A 73 -35.67 6.75 8.36
C ASP A 73 -34.99 5.41 8.65
N ALA A 74 -35.75 4.42 9.10
CA ALA A 74 -35.26 3.06 9.28
C ALA A 74 -34.79 2.44 7.95
N GLY A 75 -35.56 2.63 6.88
CA GLY A 75 -35.21 2.22 5.53
C GLY A 75 -33.93 2.90 5.03
N GLY A 76 -33.83 4.22 5.19
CA GLY A 76 -32.67 5.02 4.80
C GLY A 76 -31.40 4.62 5.55
N ARG A 77 -31.49 4.41 6.87
CA ARG A 77 -30.36 3.89 7.67
C ARG A 77 -29.93 2.50 7.21
N ARG A 78 -30.87 1.59 6.98
CA ARG A 78 -30.57 0.23 6.51
C ARG A 78 -29.92 0.24 5.13
N LEU A 79 -30.44 1.07 4.21
CA LEU A 79 -29.85 1.26 2.89
C LEU A 79 -28.44 1.82 2.99
N GLY A 80 -28.22 2.86 3.80
CA GLY A 80 -26.92 3.48 3.99
C GLY A 80 -25.88 2.53 4.61
N LEU A 81 -26.30 1.61 5.48
CA LEU A 81 -25.43 0.55 6.00
C LEU A 81 -25.11 -0.51 4.93
N ALA A 82 -26.13 -0.97 4.20
CA ALA A 82 -25.96 -1.96 3.13
C ALA A 82 -25.09 -1.46 1.98
N MET A 83 -25.27 -0.19 1.56
CA MET A 83 -24.45 0.46 0.53
C MET A 83 -23.00 0.58 0.99
N ARG A 84 -22.75 1.02 2.23
CA ARG A 84 -21.39 1.11 2.77
C ARG A 84 -20.72 -0.25 2.82
N ALA A 85 -21.41 -1.28 3.30
CA ALA A 85 -20.89 -2.65 3.31
C ALA A 85 -20.60 -3.16 1.89
N GLY A 86 -21.50 -2.90 0.93
CA GLY A 86 -21.31 -3.27 -0.48
C GLY A 86 -20.11 -2.59 -1.12
N ILE A 87 -19.93 -1.28 -0.89
CA ILE A 87 -18.77 -0.53 -1.36
C ILE A 87 -17.49 -1.09 -0.74
N GLN A 88 -17.46 -1.34 0.57
CA GLN A 88 -16.28 -1.90 1.25
C GLN A 88 -15.89 -3.29 0.71
N LEU A 89 -16.87 -4.14 0.40
CA LEU A 89 -16.61 -5.45 -0.21
C LEU A 89 -16.09 -5.31 -1.65
N ALA A 90 -16.65 -4.37 -2.42
CA ALA A 90 -16.22 -4.12 -3.79
C ALA A 90 -14.80 -3.54 -3.84
N THR A 91 -14.48 -2.54 -3.01
CA THR A 91 -13.14 -1.96 -2.91
C THR A 91 -12.14 -3.01 -2.43
N GLY A 92 -12.45 -3.77 -1.38
CA GLY A 92 -11.56 -4.84 -0.91
C GLY A 92 -11.36 -5.97 -1.94
N SER A 93 -12.31 -6.19 -2.85
CA SER A 93 -12.14 -7.14 -3.96
C SER A 93 -11.29 -6.55 -5.09
N ALA A 94 -11.49 -5.27 -5.43
CA ALA A 94 -10.67 -4.55 -6.38
C ALA A 94 -9.21 -4.45 -5.91
N ASP A 95 -8.95 -4.16 -4.63
CA ASP A 95 -7.61 -4.10 -4.04
C ASP A 95 -6.91 -5.46 -4.07
N ARG A 96 -7.65 -6.54 -3.79
CA ARG A 96 -7.11 -7.91 -3.89
C ARG A 96 -6.75 -8.28 -5.33
N LEU A 97 -7.61 -7.95 -6.29
CA LEU A 97 -7.35 -8.20 -7.71
C LEU A 97 -6.18 -7.33 -8.21
N GLY A 98 -6.13 -6.05 -7.83
CA GLY A 98 -5.05 -5.14 -8.13
C GLY A 98 -3.72 -5.59 -7.52
N GLY A 99 -3.73 -6.06 -6.27
CA GLY A 99 -2.56 -6.62 -5.60
C GLY A 99 -2.06 -7.91 -6.26
N ARG A 100 -2.96 -8.81 -6.66
CA ARG A 100 -2.60 -10.01 -7.44
C ARG A 100 -2.03 -9.65 -8.80
N LEU A 101 -2.64 -8.70 -9.50
CA LEU A 101 -2.16 -8.21 -10.79
C LEU A 101 -0.79 -7.55 -10.65
N ALA A 102 -0.56 -6.75 -9.61
CA ALA A 102 0.74 -6.11 -9.34
C ALA A 102 1.83 -7.12 -8.96
N GLN A 103 1.49 -8.19 -8.24
CA GLN A 103 2.44 -9.28 -7.95
C GLN A 103 2.73 -10.13 -9.19
N GLN A 104 1.75 -10.32 -10.06
CA GLN A 104 1.90 -11.05 -11.32
C GLN A 104 2.40 -10.17 -12.46
N SER A 105 2.47 -8.84 -12.28
CA SER A 105 2.87 -7.94 -13.36
C SER A 105 4.36 -8.16 -13.67
N PRO A 106 4.68 -8.53 -14.93
CA PRO A 106 6.06 -8.68 -15.37
C PRO A 106 6.87 -7.41 -15.12
N ASP A 107 6.24 -6.24 -15.26
CA ASP A 107 6.88 -4.94 -15.08
C ASP A 107 7.42 -4.72 -13.67
N SER A 108 6.67 -5.09 -12.63
CA SER A 108 7.16 -4.94 -11.24
C SER A 108 8.30 -5.91 -10.94
N ARG A 109 8.26 -7.12 -11.53
CA ARG A 109 9.34 -8.10 -11.43
C ARG A 109 10.57 -7.65 -12.20
N LEU A 110 10.41 -7.09 -13.39
CA LEU A 110 11.48 -6.53 -14.21
C LEU A 110 12.13 -5.33 -13.53
N ALA A 111 11.35 -4.40 -12.98
CA ALA A 111 11.87 -3.26 -12.23
C ALA A 111 12.67 -3.69 -11.00
N ARG A 112 12.19 -4.69 -10.24
CA ARG A 112 12.97 -5.24 -9.10
C ARG A 112 14.28 -5.89 -9.55
N LEU A 113 14.27 -6.61 -10.66
CA LEU A 113 15.47 -7.25 -11.21
C LEU A 113 16.44 -6.21 -11.76
N SER A 114 15.97 -5.18 -12.46
CA SER A 114 16.82 -4.10 -12.97
C SER A 114 17.47 -3.33 -11.84
N SER A 115 16.71 -2.90 -10.82
CA SER A 115 17.29 -2.24 -9.64
C SER A 115 18.32 -3.11 -8.91
N ARG A 116 18.12 -4.43 -8.89
CA ARG A 116 19.12 -5.36 -8.31
C ARG A 116 20.39 -5.40 -9.15
N LEU A 117 20.28 -5.38 -10.48
CA LEU A 117 21.43 -5.30 -11.39
C LEU A 117 22.16 -3.96 -11.28
N ASP A 118 21.43 -2.85 -11.12
CA ASP A 118 22.00 -1.50 -10.97
C ASP A 118 22.89 -1.39 -9.71
N VAL A 119 22.56 -2.15 -8.66
CA VAL A 119 23.37 -2.19 -7.43
C VAL A 119 24.51 -3.20 -7.52
N LEU A 120 24.25 -4.41 -8.02
CA LEU A 120 25.24 -5.50 -8.01
C LEU A 120 26.36 -5.30 -9.03
N THR A 121 26.06 -4.72 -10.19
CA THR A 121 27.05 -4.50 -11.26
C THR A 121 28.21 -3.61 -10.82
N PRO A 122 28.00 -2.40 -10.27
CA PRO A 122 29.10 -1.55 -9.81
C PRO A 122 29.79 -2.08 -8.55
N GLN A 123 29.13 -2.93 -7.75
CA GLN A 123 29.79 -3.61 -6.64
C GLN A 123 30.77 -4.68 -7.14
N LEU A 124 30.35 -5.52 -8.10
CA LEU A 124 31.20 -6.53 -8.71
C LEU A 124 32.41 -5.89 -9.41
N GLN A 125 32.21 -4.80 -10.15
CA GLN A 125 33.30 -4.07 -10.80
C GLN A 125 34.33 -3.57 -9.77
N ARG A 126 33.89 -2.87 -8.72
CA ARG A 126 34.79 -2.38 -7.66
C ARG A 126 35.54 -3.51 -6.94
N MET A 127 34.85 -4.62 -6.66
CA MET A 127 35.49 -5.79 -6.05
C MET A 127 36.54 -6.41 -6.99
N GLY A 128 36.25 -6.47 -8.29
CA GLY A 128 37.17 -6.94 -9.32
C GLY A 128 38.42 -6.07 -9.43
N GLU A 129 38.24 -4.76 -9.56
CA GLU A 129 39.33 -3.77 -9.59
C GLU A 129 40.20 -3.86 -8.34
N SER A 130 39.59 -3.85 -7.16
CA SER A 130 40.31 -3.97 -5.89
C SER A 130 41.10 -5.28 -5.78
N ALA A 131 40.57 -6.38 -6.31
CA ALA A 131 41.24 -7.67 -6.31
C ALA A 131 42.45 -7.69 -7.27
N LEU A 132 42.33 -7.03 -8.42
CA LEU A 132 43.44 -6.87 -9.38
C LEU A 132 44.53 -5.99 -8.81
N ASP A 133 44.18 -4.85 -8.19
CA ASP A 133 45.14 -3.94 -7.57
C ASP A 133 45.97 -4.62 -6.47
N ARG A 134 45.31 -5.38 -5.58
CA ARG A 134 45.99 -6.13 -4.52
C ARG A 134 46.97 -7.17 -5.09
N ARG A 135 46.57 -7.86 -6.16
CA ARG A 135 47.44 -8.83 -6.84
C ARG A 135 48.62 -8.14 -7.53
N GLY A 136 48.40 -6.97 -8.12
CA GLY A 136 49.45 -6.12 -8.70
C GLY A 136 50.48 -5.70 -7.65
N GLN A 137 50.02 -5.18 -6.51
CA GLN A 137 50.89 -4.77 -5.40
C GLN A 137 51.68 -5.95 -4.82
N ALA A 138 51.04 -7.12 -4.67
CA ALA A 138 51.71 -8.34 -4.20
C ALA A 138 52.80 -8.79 -5.19
N LEU A 139 52.53 -8.71 -6.50
CA LEU A 139 53.50 -9.04 -7.54
C LEU A 139 54.70 -8.08 -7.52
N GLU A 140 54.46 -6.77 -7.41
CA GLU A 140 55.53 -5.77 -7.31
C GLU A 140 56.41 -5.99 -6.07
N LEU A 141 55.80 -6.36 -4.93
CA LEU A 141 56.56 -6.65 -3.71
C LEU A 141 57.41 -7.91 -3.89
N ALA A 142 56.85 -8.96 -4.48
CA ALA A 142 57.58 -10.19 -4.77
C ALA A 142 58.74 -9.95 -5.75
N GLN A 143 58.53 -9.13 -6.79
CA GLN A 143 59.60 -8.73 -7.71
C GLN A 143 60.71 -7.95 -7.00
N ARG A 144 60.36 -7.00 -6.12
CA ARG A 144 61.33 -6.26 -5.32
C ARG A 144 62.12 -7.15 -4.36
N SER A 145 61.47 -8.14 -3.77
CA SER A 145 62.14 -9.13 -2.91
C SER A 145 63.07 -10.03 -3.73
N LEU A 146 62.65 -10.45 -4.93
CA LEU A 146 63.48 -11.30 -5.79
C LEU A 146 64.72 -10.55 -6.26
N SER A 147 64.59 -9.26 -6.61
CA SER A 147 65.72 -8.45 -7.02
C SER A 147 66.67 -8.11 -5.87
N SER A 148 66.19 -8.00 -4.63
CA SER A 148 67.05 -7.75 -3.47
C SER A 148 67.83 -8.98 -3.00
N VAL A 149 67.28 -10.19 -3.19
CA VAL A 149 67.94 -11.46 -2.82
C VAL A 149 68.75 -12.06 -3.97
N SER A 150 68.60 -11.56 -5.21
CA SER A 150 69.37 -12.04 -6.36
C SER A 150 70.85 -11.63 -6.25
N PRO A 151 71.80 -12.59 -6.24
CA PRO A 151 73.25 -12.31 -6.23
C PRO A 151 73.70 -11.41 -7.38
N TYR A 152 72.97 -11.44 -8.50
CA TYR A 152 73.23 -10.57 -9.66
C TYR A 152 73.03 -9.08 -9.37
N ALA A 153 72.14 -8.71 -8.45
CA ALA A 153 71.95 -7.31 -8.07
C ALA A 153 73.16 -6.75 -7.28
N VAL A 154 73.89 -7.62 -6.58
CA VAL A 154 75.17 -7.27 -5.93
C VAL A 154 76.27 -7.15 -6.99
N LEU A 155 76.34 -8.08 -7.93
CA LEU A 155 77.31 -8.04 -9.04
C LEU A 155 77.15 -6.76 -9.90
N GLY A 156 75.91 -6.37 -10.22
CA GLY A 156 75.59 -5.16 -10.98
C GLY A 156 75.98 -3.84 -10.32
N ARG A 157 76.27 -3.84 -9.00
CA ARG A 157 76.78 -2.65 -8.27
C ARG A 157 78.30 -2.52 -8.31
N GLY A 158 78.99 -3.35 -9.10
CA GLY A 158 80.45 -3.33 -9.26
C GLY A 158 81.20 -4.27 -8.31
N TYR A 159 80.49 -5.17 -7.62
CA TYR A 159 81.10 -6.23 -6.84
C TYR A 159 81.32 -7.48 -7.70
N SER A 160 82.26 -8.32 -7.30
CA SER A 160 82.58 -9.57 -7.98
C SER A 160 82.57 -10.73 -6.99
N ILE A 161 82.25 -11.93 -7.47
CA ILE A 161 82.29 -13.16 -6.66
C ILE A 161 83.47 -13.99 -7.16
N THR A 162 84.46 -14.21 -6.31
CA THR A 162 85.63 -15.03 -6.64
C THR A 162 85.48 -16.43 -6.06
N ARG A 163 85.72 -17.47 -6.87
CA ARG A 163 85.64 -18.89 -6.48
C ARG A 163 86.78 -19.70 -7.11
N PRO A 164 87.09 -20.91 -6.62
CA PRO A 164 88.08 -21.78 -7.24
C PRO A 164 87.65 -22.22 -8.66
N GLN A 165 88.62 -22.42 -9.56
CA GLN A 165 88.36 -22.92 -10.91
C GLN A 165 87.78 -24.35 -10.87
N GLY A 166 86.72 -24.61 -11.65
CA GLY A 166 86.02 -25.90 -11.66
C GLY A 166 84.78 -25.99 -10.75
N GLY A 167 84.43 -24.89 -10.06
CA GLY A 167 83.21 -24.76 -9.27
C GLY A 167 83.41 -25.05 -7.79
N GLY A 168 82.83 -24.21 -6.93
CA GLY A 168 82.98 -24.28 -5.48
C GLY A 168 82.28 -23.11 -4.77
N ALA A 169 82.34 -23.09 -3.44
CA ALA A 169 81.82 -21.97 -2.65
C ALA A 169 82.63 -20.68 -2.91
N PRO A 170 82.01 -19.49 -2.86
CA PRO A 170 82.72 -18.22 -2.92
C PRO A 170 83.81 -18.11 -1.85
N LEU A 171 84.96 -17.56 -2.23
CA LEU A 171 86.09 -17.32 -1.33
C LEU A 171 85.82 -16.06 -0.51
N THR A 172 85.87 -16.20 0.82
CA THR A 172 85.66 -15.09 1.77
C THR A 172 86.89 -14.77 2.61
N SER A 173 87.94 -15.60 2.59
CA SER A 173 89.22 -15.37 3.27
C SER A 173 90.39 -15.71 2.36
N SER A 174 91.49 -14.97 2.46
CA SER A 174 92.74 -15.23 1.73
C SER A 174 93.46 -16.50 2.19
N ASP A 175 93.13 -17.06 3.36
CA ASP A 175 93.74 -18.29 3.88
C ASP A 175 93.30 -19.56 3.13
N SER A 176 92.22 -19.44 2.36
CA SER A 176 91.60 -20.57 1.65
C SER A 176 92.19 -20.86 0.28
N VAL A 177 93.21 -20.09 -0.14
CA VAL A 177 93.87 -20.20 -1.45
C VAL A 177 95.38 -20.06 -1.33
N GLY A 178 96.12 -20.82 -2.13
CA GLY A 178 97.57 -20.79 -2.21
C GLY A 178 98.08 -20.13 -3.49
N THR A 179 99.37 -19.77 -3.50
CA THR A 179 100.06 -19.29 -4.71
C THR A 179 100.08 -20.38 -5.77
N GLY A 180 99.66 -20.05 -6.99
CA GLY A 180 99.53 -20.96 -8.12
C GLY A 180 98.10 -21.48 -8.34
N ASP A 181 97.18 -21.26 -7.40
CA ASP A 181 95.80 -21.68 -7.56
C ASP A 181 95.08 -20.85 -8.63
N ALA A 182 94.25 -21.53 -9.42
CA ALA A 182 93.42 -20.90 -10.44
C ALA A 182 92.04 -20.53 -9.88
N LEU A 183 91.61 -19.31 -10.16
CA LEU A 183 90.40 -18.69 -9.66
C LEU A 183 89.51 -18.23 -10.80
N GLU A 184 88.21 -18.35 -10.61
CA GLU A 184 87.18 -17.76 -11.45
C GLU A 184 86.52 -16.59 -10.71
N THR A 185 86.53 -15.42 -11.32
CA THR A 185 85.85 -14.23 -10.83
C THR A 185 84.63 -13.96 -11.70
N VAL A 186 83.45 -14.10 -11.11
CA VAL A 186 82.17 -13.82 -11.76
C VAL A 186 81.86 -12.34 -11.60
N LEU A 187 81.62 -11.66 -12.72
CA LEU A 187 81.23 -10.26 -12.80
C LEU A 187 79.73 -10.14 -13.12
N ALA A 188 79.19 -8.92 -13.13
CA ALA A 188 77.81 -8.67 -13.58
C ALA A 188 77.57 -9.22 -14.99
N GLU A 189 78.57 -9.07 -15.85
CA GLU A 189 78.59 -9.59 -17.21
C GLU A 189 79.95 -10.26 -17.45
N GLY A 190 79.94 -11.57 -17.66
CA GLY A 190 81.14 -12.33 -17.99
C GLY A 190 81.88 -12.93 -16.78
N LEU A 191 82.97 -13.63 -17.10
CA LEU A 191 83.81 -14.37 -16.17
C LEU A 191 85.28 -14.10 -16.50
N VAL A 192 86.08 -13.89 -15.46
CA VAL A 192 87.52 -13.68 -15.55
C VAL A 192 88.24 -14.84 -14.87
N GLU A 193 89.14 -15.49 -15.58
CA GLU A 193 90.04 -16.48 -15.01
C GLU A 193 91.33 -15.79 -14.55
N SER A 194 91.82 -16.18 -13.38
CA SER A 194 93.01 -15.59 -12.79
C SER A 194 93.82 -16.65 -12.03
N THR A 195 95.09 -16.38 -11.80
CA THR A 195 95.97 -17.26 -11.03
C THR A 195 96.56 -16.48 -9.86
N VAL A 196 96.55 -17.08 -8.67
CA VAL A 196 97.07 -16.45 -7.46
C VAL A 196 98.60 -16.34 -7.55
N THR A 197 99.12 -15.13 -7.56
CA THR A 197 100.57 -14.88 -7.58
C THR A 197 101.16 -14.72 -6.18
N HIS A 198 100.38 -14.19 -5.24
CA HIS A 198 100.78 -14.02 -3.85
C HIS A 198 99.54 -13.83 -2.96
N THR A 199 99.52 -14.44 -1.78
CA THR A 199 98.49 -14.21 -0.76
C THR A 199 99.10 -13.49 0.44
N ARG A 200 98.33 -12.56 1.02
CA ARG A 200 98.63 -11.97 2.32
C ARG A 200 97.50 -12.35 3.28
N PRO A 201 97.82 -12.84 4.49
CA PRO A 201 96.80 -13.04 5.52
C PRO A 201 96.15 -11.70 5.86
N ALA A 202 94.89 -11.75 6.29
CA ALA A 202 94.23 -10.55 6.81
C ALA A 202 95.01 -10.03 8.02
N GLU A 203 95.37 -8.75 8.02
CA GLU A 203 95.91 -8.11 9.21
C GLU A 203 94.82 -8.15 10.29
N ASP A 204 95.14 -8.70 11.46
CA ASP A 204 94.27 -8.70 12.64
C ASP A 204 93.98 -7.25 13.07
N GLY A 205 92.92 -6.69 12.49
CA GLY A 205 92.40 -5.38 12.84
C GLY A 205 91.77 -5.43 14.24
N GLU A 206 92.39 -4.70 15.15
CA GLU A 206 91.91 -4.37 16.49
C GLU A 206 90.40 -4.11 16.56
N GLY A 207 89.80 -4.60 17.64
CA GLY A 207 88.37 -4.57 17.88
C GLY A 207 87.72 -3.20 17.74
N LYS A 208 86.47 -3.21 17.29
CA LYS A 208 85.54 -2.10 17.48
C LYS A 208 84.21 -2.61 18.03
N ARG A 209 83.91 -2.08 19.21
CA ARG A 209 82.60 -2.00 19.84
C ARG A 209 81.61 -1.24 18.95
#